data_AF-A0A137RKF6-F1
#
_entry.id   AF-A0A137RKF6-F1
#
_cell.length_a   1.000
_cell.length_b   1.000
_cell.length_c   1.000
_cell.angle_alpha   90.00
_cell.angle_beta   90.00
_cell.angle_gamma   90.00
#
_symmetry.space_group_name_H-M   'P 1'
#
loop_
_entity.id
_entity.type
_entity.pdbx_description
1 polymer ?
#
loop_
_entity_poly.entity_id
_entity_poly.type
_entity_poly.pdbx_seq_one_letter_code
_entity_poly.pdbx_strand_id
1 'polypeptide(L)'
;MKNLFVALGQHHVQNFENLIDNGMVGEGERILLAGSGLIYDSFKWDRVIMAEQSFNNNADSAFNQVAAINSKIRSYKKMIGHISSLKNEPIILYVSYIEDVLTNYLFLSFGKNTKAVVVEDGTLNYYDHSLNNISKLKFLLKQNISQLHGIPFKKYRGHSSGAEYEHVISQFLTLPKHAFINKNAKQLPVDKISLSGFKNSLYIIGQESYGTLLGQSFFENALKQFLEQLKRQPFYKEIETVYYKPHRNGRQLSEAFFETVFSEKKFVFLKSEKTSETLYFEELHSRYVAGFDSSTLINIYSKIEDPKKNKVLFLVNPLKNDELVPLFKSLGFQFLNKDKL
;
A
#
# COMPACT_ATOMS: atom_id res chain seq x y z
N MET A 1 16.84 -11.63 -22.71
CA MET A 1 15.88 -10.56 -22.34
C MET A 1 16.32 -9.98 -21.00
N LYS A 2 16.03 -8.71 -20.71
CA LYS A 2 16.33 -8.09 -19.41
C LYS A 2 15.03 -7.74 -18.69
N ASN A 3 14.92 -8.16 -17.44
CA ASN A 3 13.80 -7.85 -16.55
C ASN A 3 14.28 -6.79 -15.54
N LEU A 4 13.79 -5.57 -15.67
CA LEU A 4 14.18 -4.44 -14.83
C LEU A 4 13.08 -4.16 -13.80
N PHE A 5 13.42 -4.23 -12.52
CA PHE A 5 12.48 -4.06 -11.41
C PHE A 5 12.77 -2.78 -10.65
N VAL A 6 11.73 -2.04 -10.25
CA VAL A 6 11.91 -0.78 -9.50
C VAL A 6 11.18 -0.83 -8.16
N ALA A 7 11.95 -1.01 -7.08
CA ALA A 7 11.44 -1.07 -5.72
C ALA A 7 11.72 0.24 -4.96
N LEU A 8 10.66 0.95 -4.63
CA LEU A 8 10.73 2.19 -3.83
C LEU A 8 10.36 1.95 -2.36
N GLY A 9 9.77 0.80 -2.05
CA GLY A 9 9.41 0.35 -0.70
C GLY A 9 9.59 -1.16 -0.55
N GLN A 10 9.60 -1.63 0.70
CA GLN A 10 9.86 -3.05 1.02
C GLN A 10 8.83 -4.00 0.42
N HIS A 11 7.56 -3.59 0.39
CA HIS A 11 6.48 -4.39 -0.19
C HIS A 11 6.61 -4.56 -1.70
N HIS A 12 7.28 -3.65 -2.42
CA HIS A 12 7.56 -3.83 -3.85
C HIS A 12 8.53 -5.00 -4.05
N VAL A 13 9.61 -5.04 -3.25
CA VAL A 13 10.58 -6.14 -3.30
C VAL A 13 9.88 -7.45 -3.04
N GLN A 14 9.08 -7.53 -1.98
CA GLN A 14 8.31 -8.73 -1.63
C GLN A 14 7.37 -9.16 -2.77
N ASN A 15 6.64 -8.23 -3.37
CA ASN A 15 5.76 -8.54 -4.50
C ASN A 15 6.54 -9.04 -5.73
N PHE A 16 7.69 -8.44 -6.05
CA PHE A 16 8.53 -8.89 -7.16
C PHE A 16 9.13 -10.27 -6.92
N GLU A 17 9.62 -10.52 -5.71
CA GLU A 17 10.17 -11.82 -5.31
C GLU A 17 9.11 -12.91 -5.34
N ASN A 18 7.88 -12.61 -4.91
CA ASN A 18 6.75 -13.53 -5.04
C ASN A 18 6.45 -13.87 -6.50
N LEU A 19 6.54 -12.91 -7.43
CA LEU A 19 6.39 -13.19 -8.86
C LEU A 19 7.51 -14.11 -9.39
N ILE A 20 8.74 -13.92 -8.92
CA ILE A 20 9.89 -14.75 -9.28
C ILE A 20 9.69 -16.19 -8.79
N ASP A 21 9.34 -16.36 -7.51
CA ASP A 21 9.17 -17.67 -6.88
C ASP A 21 8.04 -18.50 -7.53
N ASN A 22 7.06 -17.82 -8.10
CA ASN A 22 5.91 -18.44 -8.76
C ASN A 22 6.07 -18.54 -10.30
N GLY A 23 7.28 -18.32 -10.83
CA GLY A 23 7.55 -18.45 -12.26
C GLY A 23 6.77 -17.47 -13.15
N MET A 24 6.35 -16.32 -12.59
CA MET A 24 5.58 -15.29 -13.30
C MET A 24 6.47 -14.23 -13.98
N VAL A 25 7.79 -14.33 -13.78
CA VAL A 25 8.80 -13.50 -14.44
C VAL A 25 9.41 -14.31 -15.58
N GLY A 26 9.44 -13.73 -16.79
CA GLY A 26 10.05 -14.38 -17.95
C GLY A 26 11.55 -14.59 -17.81
N GLU A 27 12.10 -15.57 -18.52
CA GLU A 27 13.54 -15.86 -18.51
C GLU A 27 14.39 -14.65 -18.90
N GLY A 28 15.55 -14.52 -18.26
CA GLY A 28 16.51 -13.46 -18.53
C GLY A 28 17.14 -12.88 -17.27
N GLU A 29 18.04 -11.92 -17.46
CA GLU A 29 18.70 -11.25 -16.34
C GLU A 29 17.68 -10.41 -15.55
N ARG A 30 17.66 -10.59 -14.24
CA ARG A 30 16.82 -9.88 -13.27
C ARG A 30 17.65 -8.78 -12.59
N ILE A 31 17.30 -7.54 -12.89
CA ILE A 31 18.00 -6.35 -12.41
C ILE A 31 17.07 -5.58 -11.47
N LEU A 32 17.43 -5.48 -10.19
CA LEU A 32 16.68 -4.71 -9.20
C LEU A 32 17.27 -3.31 -9.03
N LEU A 33 16.44 -2.28 -9.22
CA LEU A 33 16.68 -0.91 -8.79
C LEU A 33 15.95 -0.69 -7.47
N ALA A 34 16.68 -0.55 -6.36
CA ALA A 34 16.09 -0.49 -5.03
C ALA A 34 16.52 0.76 -4.24
N GLY A 35 15.61 1.26 -3.39
CA GLY A 35 15.93 2.28 -2.39
C GLY A 35 16.95 1.77 -1.36
N SER A 36 17.71 2.68 -0.75
CA SER A 36 18.65 2.30 0.32
C SER A 36 17.93 1.66 1.50
N GLY A 37 18.49 0.58 2.04
CA GLY A 37 17.98 -0.14 3.21
C GLY A 37 16.85 -1.13 2.94
N LEU A 38 16.43 -1.33 1.69
CA LEU A 38 15.49 -2.40 1.35
C LEU A 38 16.16 -3.77 1.45
N ILE A 39 15.46 -4.74 2.03
CA ILE A 39 15.91 -6.11 2.21
C ILE A 39 15.41 -6.94 1.02
N TYR A 40 16.29 -7.75 0.43
CA TYR A 40 16.00 -8.61 -0.71
C TYR A 40 16.76 -9.94 -0.57
N ASP A 41 16.29 -10.97 -1.27
CA ASP A 41 16.96 -12.26 -1.41
C ASP A 41 17.96 -12.22 -2.57
N SER A 42 19.26 -12.26 -2.27
CA SER A 42 20.33 -12.16 -3.27
C SER A 42 20.32 -13.30 -4.31
N PHE A 43 19.68 -14.44 -4.03
CA PHE A 43 19.56 -15.54 -4.99
C PHE A 43 18.53 -15.26 -6.08
N LYS A 44 17.64 -14.29 -5.88
CA LYS A 44 16.58 -13.92 -6.85
C LYS A 44 17.04 -12.88 -7.87
N TRP A 45 18.22 -12.29 -7.69
CA TRP A 45 18.68 -11.15 -8.47
C TRP A 45 20.05 -11.40 -9.08
N ASP A 46 20.15 -11.28 -10.40
CA ASP A 46 21.44 -11.33 -11.10
C ASP A 46 22.25 -10.05 -10.86
N ARG A 47 21.54 -8.92 -10.68
CA ARG A 47 22.14 -7.63 -10.41
C ARG A 47 21.24 -6.76 -9.54
N VAL A 48 21.82 -6.10 -8.54
CA VAL A 48 21.11 -5.11 -7.70
C VAL A 48 21.85 -3.78 -7.74
N ILE A 49 21.11 -2.70 -7.99
CA ILE A 49 21.60 -1.32 -7.99
C ILE A 49 20.82 -0.59 -6.90
N MET A 50 21.51 -0.29 -5.80
CA MET A 50 20.93 0.41 -4.66
C MET A 50 21.09 1.92 -4.82
N ALA A 51 20.08 2.67 -4.40
CA ALA A 51 20.20 4.10 -4.19
C ALA A 51 21.15 4.39 -3.02
N GLU A 52 21.85 5.52 -3.09
CA GLU A 52 22.74 5.97 -2.01
C GLU A 52 21.97 6.41 -0.76
N GLN A 53 20.69 6.74 -0.91
CA GLN A 53 19.83 7.26 0.15
C GLN A 53 18.49 6.54 0.19
N SER A 54 17.89 6.53 1.38
CA SER A 54 16.53 6.02 1.53
C SER A 54 15.56 6.99 0.86
N PHE A 55 14.47 6.48 0.30
CA PHE A 55 13.45 7.29 -0.35
C PHE A 55 12.38 7.81 0.62
N ASN A 56 12.71 7.88 1.92
CA ASN A 56 11.77 8.29 2.95
C ASN A 56 11.52 9.80 2.87
N ASN A 57 10.27 10.20 2.63
CA ASN A 57 9.91 11.60 2.33
C ASN A 57 9.43 12.40 3.55
N ASN A 58 9.80 11.98 4.77
CA ASN A 58 9.41 12.66 6.00
C ASN A 58 10.28 13.91 6.22
N ALA A 59 9.95 15.00 5.52
CA ALA A 59 10.60 16.28 5.67
C ALA A 59 9.65 17.30 6.32
N ASP A 60 10.06 17.83 7.48
CA ASP A 60 9.27 18.71 8.34
C ASP A 60 9.12 20.14 7.80
N SER A 61 9.88 20.52 6.77
CA SER A 61 9.84 21.86 6.16
C SER A 61 9.87 21.81 4.63
N ALA A 62 9.34 22.86 3.99
CA ALA A 62 9.33 22.98 2.53
C ALA A 62 10.75 22.96 1.93
N PHE A 63 11.74 23.57 2.61
CA PHE A 63 13.14 23.54 2.18
C PHE A 63 13.71 22.11 2.25
N ASN A 64 13.43 21.39 3.33
CA ASN A 64 13.86 20.00 3.50
C ASN A 64 13.20 19.08 2.45
N GLN A 65 11.95 19.36 2.06
CA GLN A 65 11.27 18.63 0.98
C GLN A 65 11.96 18.82 -0.36
N VAL A 66 12.33 20.07 -0.72
CA VAL A 66 13.07 20.34 -1.96
C VAL A 66 14.44 19.67 -1.95
N ALA A 67 15.17 19.78 -0.84
CA ALA A 67 16.47 19.12 -0.66
C ALA A 67 16.37 17.60 -0.80
N ALA A 68 15.37 16.99 -0.17
CA ALA A 68 15.09 15.56 -0.27
C ALA A 68 14.77 15.13 -1.70
N ILE A 69 13.89 15.86 -2.41
CA ILE A 69 13.56 15.58 -3.81
C ILE A 69 14.80 15.69 -4.70
N ASN A 70 15.59 16.75 -4.56
CA ASN A 70 16.81 16.94 -5.33
C ASN A 70 17.85 15.84 -5.07
N SER A 71 18.04 15.45 -3.81
CA SER A 71 18.95 14.37 -3.44
C SER A 71 18.51 13.02 -4.00
N LYS A 72 17.21 12.72 -3.90
CA LYS A 72 16.59 11.53 -4.48
C LYS A 72 16.78 11.47 -6.01
N ILE A 73 16.55 12.58 -6.72
CA ILE A 73 16.75 12.68 -8.17
C ILE A 73 18.23 12.51 -8.57
N ARG A 74 19.18 13.02 -7.78
CA ARG A 74 20.61 12.76 -7.99
C ARG A 74 20.94 11.28 -7.89
N SER A 75 20.39 10.60 -6.89
CA SER A 75 20.53 9.13 -6.76
C SER A 75 19.97 8.41 -7.99
N TYR A 76 18.79 8.81 -8.47
CA TYR A 76 18.21 8.26 -9.70
C TYR A 76 19.09 8.46 -10.92
N LYS A 77 19.74 9.61 -11.08
CA LYS A 77 20.67 9.85 -12.18
C LYS A 77 21.80 8.82 -12.19
N LYS A 78 22.37 8.52 -11.03
CA LYS A 78 23.43 7.51 -10.88
C LYS A 78 22.91 6.11 -11.23
N MET A 79 21.75 5.72 -10.68
CA MET A 79 21.10 4.44 -10.98
C MET A 79 20.83 4.28 -12.49
N ILE A 80 20.31 5.32 -13.15
CA ILE A 80 20.09 5.33 -14.60
C ILE A 80 21.41 5.17 -15.36
N GLY A 81 22.50 5.78 -14.90
CA GLY A 81 23.83 5.62 -15.49
C GLY A 81 24.25 4.14 -15.57
N HIS A 82 24.01 3.36 -14.52
CA HIS A 82 24.34 1.93 -14.42
C HIS A 82 23.56 1.02 -15.38
N ILE A 83 22.42 1.48 -15.90
CA ILE A 83 21.56 0.73 -16.83
C ILE A 83 21.47 1.39 -18.20
N SER A 84 22.19 2.49 -18.45
CA SER A 84 22.06 3.30 -19.66
C SER A 84 22.34 2.53 -20.95
N SER A 85 23.18 1.49 -20.91
CA SER A 85 23.44 0.58 -22.03
C SER A 85 22.20 -0.19 -22.48
N LEU A 86 21.25 -0.45 -21.56
CA LEU A 86 20.04 -1.23 -21.83
C LEU A 86 18.98 -0.44 -22.62
N LYS A 87 19.19 0.85 -22.85
CA LYS A 87 18.20 1.75 -23.50
C LYS A 87 17.75 1.27 -24.89
N ASN A 88 18.64 0.59 -25.61
CA ASN A 88 18.38 0.09 -26.97
C ASN A 88 17.98 -1.39 -26.98
N GLU A 89 17.95 -2.05 -25.82
CA GLU A 89 17.59 -3.47 -25.70
C GLU A 89 16.09 -3.64 -25.47
N PRO A 90 15.51 -4.80 -25.85
CA PRO A 90 14.18 -5.19 -25.41
C PRO A 90 14.19 -5.49 -23.90
N ILE A 91 13.45 -4.69 -23.13
CA ILE A 91 13.33 -4.86 -21.68
C ILE A 91 11.87 -5.08 -21.27
N ILE A 92 11.67 -5.82 -20.17
CA ILE A 92 10.40 -5.83 -19.42
C ILE A 92 10.63 -5.08 -18.12
N LEU A 93 9.91 -3.98 -17.95
CA LEU A 93 9.95 -3.11 -16.77
C LEU A 93 8.85 -3.51 -15.78
N TYR A 94 9.22 -3.91 -14.57
CA TYR A 94 8.31 -4.19 -13.46
C TYR A 94 8.24 -2.96 -12.54
N VAL A 95 7.06 -2.34 -12.44
CA VAL A 95 6.85 -1.09 -11.70
C VAL A 95 5.54 -1.12 -10.93
N SER A 96 5.47 -0.37 -9.83
CA SER A 96 4.26 -0.29 -9.01
C SER A 96 3.37 0.93 -9.31
N TYR A 97 3.99 2.04 -9.67
CA TYR A 97 3.32 3.27 -10.12
C TYR A 97 4.28 4.17 -10.91
N ILE A 98 3.76 5.14 -11.67
CA ILE A 98 4.50 5.99 -12.62
C ILE A 98 4.59 7.48 -12.22
N GLU A 99 4.26 7.82 -10.97
CA GLU A 99 4.32 9.19 -10.43
C GLU A 99 5.67 9.55 -9.80
N ASP A 100 6.54 8.56 -9.58
CA ASP A 100 7.91 8.79 -9.16
C ASP A 100 8.81 9.09 -10.36
N VAL A 101 9.83 9.94 -10.19
CA VAL A 101 10.69 10.39 -11.30
C VAL A 101 11.41 9.21 -11.97
N LEU A 102 11.89 8.23 -11.20
CA LEU A 102 12.60 7.08 -11.75
C LEU A 102 11.66 6.19 -12.56
N THR A 103 10.53 5.78 -11.97
CA THR A 103 9.58 4.90 -12.65
C THR A 103 8.95 5.56 -13.87
N ASN A 104 8.60 6.85 -13.79
CA ASN A 104 8.09 7.62 -14.91
C ASN A 104 9.09 7.68 -16.08
N TYR A 105 10.35 7.98 -15.79
CA TYR A 105 11.40 8.02 -16.81
C TYR A 105 11.57 6.65 -17.47
N LEU A 106 11.67 5.58 -16.66
CA LEU A 106 11.83 4.21 -17.15
C LEU A 106 10.64 3.77 -18.01
N PHE A 107 9.44 4.15 -17.61
CA PHE A 107 8.19 3.78 -18.27
C PHE A 107 7.94 4.59 -19.57
N LEU A 108 8.17 5.91 -19.57
CA LEU A 108 7.76 6.80 -20.67
C LEU A 108 8.91 7.29 -21.57
N SER A 109 10.17 7.13 -21.16
CA SER A 109 11.30 7.83 -21.79
C SER A 109 12.59 7.02 -21.92
N PHE A 110 12.67 5.81 -21.36
CA PHE A 110 13.90 5.02 -21.39
C PHE A 110 14.17 4.43 -22.77
N GLY A 111 13.56 3.32 -23.14
CA GLY A 111 13.75 2.66 -24.43
C GLY A 111 12.46 2.63 -25.26
N LYS A 112 12.58 2.59 -26.59
CA LYS A 112 11.42 2.41 -27.49
C LYS A 112 10.83 1.00 -27.41
N ASN A 113 11.64 0.02 -26.98
CA ASN A 113 11.28 -1.40 -26.90
C ASN A 113 10.93 -1.83 -25.46
N THR A 114 10.65 -0.89 -24.57
CA THR A 114 10.22 -1.18 -23.19
C THR A 114 8.78 -1.69 -23.18
N LYS A 115 8.60 -2.94 -22.75
CA LYS A 115 7.30 -3.43 -22.28
C LYS A 115 7.23 -3.28 -20.77
N ALA A 116 6.04 -3.20 -20.21
CA ALA A 116 5.86 -3.02 -18.78
C ALA A 116 4.93 -4.07 -18.16
N VAL A 117 5.24 -4.43 -16.92
CA VAL A 117 4.40 -5.21 -16.02
C VAL A 117 4.13 -4.33 -14.81
N VAL A 118 2.86 -4.08 -14.54
CA VAL A 118 2.44 -3.37 -13.34
C VAL A 118 2.33 -4.37 -12.19
N VAL A 119 2.86 -4.04 -11.02
CA VAL A 119 2.76 -4.87 -9.82
C VAL A 119 2.14 -4.03 -8.71
N GLU A 120 1.31 -4.63 -7.86
CA GLU A 120 0.63 -3.89 -6.79
C GLU A 120 1.57 -3.00 -5.95
N ASP A 121 1.21 -1.72 -5.82
CA ASP A 121 1.81 -0.76 -4.87
C ASP A 121 1.11 -0.82 -3.51
N GLY A 122 -0.19 -1.13 -3.49
CA GLY A 122 -1.02 -1.12 -2.29
C GLY A 122 -2.45 -0.83 -2.70
N THR A 123 -3.13 0.04 -1.96
CA THR A 123 -4.52 0.39 -2.29
C THR A 123 -4.65 1.26 -3.54
N LEU A 124 -3.56 1.89 -4.01
CA LEU A 124 -3.51 2.79 -5.17
C LEU A 124 -4.12 2.19 -6.44
N ASN A 125 -4.03 0.87 -6.63
CA ASN A 125 -4.54 0.20 -7.83
C ASN A 125 -6.08 0.05 -7.88
N TYR A 126 -6.79 0.45 -6.81
CA TYR A 126 -8.20 0.12 -6.59
C TYR A 126 -9.15 1.33 -6.53
N TYR A 127 -8.63 2.53 -6.80
CA TYR A 127 -9.43 3.74 -6.85
C TYR A 127 -8.89 4.70 -7.92
N ASP A 128 -9.63 5.76 -8.24
CA ASP A 128 -9.14 6.74 -9.23
C ASP A 128 -7.96 7.53 -8.66
N HIS A 129 -6.75 7.19 -9.07
CA HIS A 129 -5.56 7.97 -8.75
C HIS A 129 -4.90 8.51 -10.03
N SER A 130 -5.32 9.70 -10.46
CA SER A 130 -4.81 10.36 -11.66
C SER A 130 -4.10 11.69 -11.36
N LEU A 131 -3.53 12.35 -12.38
CA LEU A 131 -2.96 13.70 -12.24
C LEU A 131 -3.95 14.74 -11.69
N ASN A 132 -5.26 14.48 -11.78
CA ASN A 132 -6.30 15.35 -11.23
C ASN A 132 -6.38 15.28 -9.70
N ASN A 133 -5.99 14.15 -9.13
CA ASN A 133 -6.17 13.83 -7.71
C ASN A 133 -4.89 14.02 -6.90
N ILE A 134 -3.77 14.37 -7.56
CA ILE A 134 -2.48 14.63 -6.93
C ILE A 134 -2.15 16.13 -6.87
N SER A 135 -1.20 16.48 -6.01
CA SER A 135 -0.71 17.86 -5.90
C SER A 135 0.04 18.30 -7.17
N LYS A 136 -0.60 19.18 -7.96
CA LYS A 136 0.01 19.81 -9.15
C LYS A 136 1.34 20.49 -8.82
N LEU A 137 1.43 21.16 -7.67
CA LEU A 137 2.65 21.82 -7.22
C LEU A 137 3.79 20.81 -7.00
N LYS A 138 3.53 19.70 -6.29
CA LYS A 138 4.55 18.65 -6.08
C LYS A 138 4.98 18.02 -7.40
N PHE A 139 4.03 17.80 -8.32
CA PHE A 139 4.35 17.27 -9.65
C PHE A 139 5.25 18.22 -10.45
N LEU A 140 4.92 19.51 -10.51
CA LEU A 140 5.72 20.53 -11.19
C LEU A 140 7.12 20.67 -10.57
N LEU A 141 7.22 20.58 -9.23
CA LEU A 141 8.50 20.60 -8.54
C LEU A 141 9.38 19.41 -8.95
N LYS A 142 8.83 18.19 -8.93
CA LYS A 142 9.52 16.98 -9.44
C LYS A 142 9.96 17.18 -10.89
N GLN A 143 9.09 17.74 -11.73
CA GLN A 143 9.37 18.01 -13.14
C GLN A 143 10.56 18.95 -13.34
N ASN A 144 10.54 20.13 -12.72
CA ASN A 144 11.61 21.11 -12.84
C ASN A 144 12.95 20.56 -12.35
N ILE A 145 12.97 19.93 -11.16
CA ILE A 145 14.21 19.38 -10.60
C ILE A 145 14.73 18.23 -11.47
N SER A 146 13.86 17.33 -11.94
CA SER A 146 14.28 16.22 -12.81
C SER A 146 14.91 16.72 -14.12
N GLN A 147 14.36 17.78 -14.71
CA GLN A 147 14.88 18.39 -15.92
C GLN A 147 16.27 18.99 -15.71
N LEU A 148 16.51 19.66 -14.57
CA LEU A 148 17.84 20.17 -14.20
C LEU A 148 18.89 19.05 -14.09
N HIS A 149 18.48 17.83 -13.73
CA HIS A 149 19.35 16.67 -13.66
C HIS A 149 19.48 15.90 -14.99
N GLY A 150 18.74 16.29 -16.03
CA GLY A 150 18.71 15.61 -17.32
C GLY A 150 17.89 14.32 -17.33
N ILE A 151 16.93 14.18 -16.41
CA ILE A 151 15.99 13.05 -16.37
C ILE A 151 14.61 13.54 -16.84
N PRO A 152 14.15 13.17 -18.04
CA PRO A 152 12.81 13.51 -18.50
C PRO A 152 11.72 12.96 -17.58
N PHE A 153 10.95 13.84 -16.93
CA PHE A 153 9.74 13.51 -16.19
C PHE A 153 8.50 14.04 -16.94
N LYS A 154 7.71 13.11 -17.47
CA LYS A 154 6.58 13.42 -18.36
C LYS A 154 5.26 13.35 -17.59
N LYS A 155 4.34 14.24 -17.96
CA LYS A 155 2.93 14.09 -17.58
C LYS A 155 2.40 12.80 -18.19
N TYR A 156 1.93 11.90 -17.33
CA TYR A 156 1.24 10.68 -17.76
C TYR A 156 -0.24 10.98 -18.03
N ARG A 157 -0.90 10.08 -18.76
CA ARG A 157 -2.34 10.12 -19.04
C ARG A 157 -3.01 8.99 -18.28
N GLY A 158 -4.21 9.27 -17.76
CA GLY A 158 -5.01 8.34 -16.99
C GLY A 158 -4.41 8.00 -15.62
N HIS A 159 -4.47 6.73 -15.25
CA HIS A 159 -4.20 6.22 -13.91
C HIS A 159 -2.69 6.16 -13.59
N SER A 160 -2.34 6.46 -12.34
CA SER A 160 -0.95 6.50 -11.84
C SER A 160 -0.26 5.15 -11.77
N SER A 161 -0.99 4.04 -11.90
CA SER A 161 -0.39 2.71 -12.09
C SER A 161 0.20 2.53 -13.49
N GLY A 162 -0.27 3.31 -14.48
CA GLY A 162 0.08 3.15 -15.89
C GLY A 162 -0.60 1.97 -16.58
N ALA A 163 -1.49 1.23 -15.91
CA ALA A 163 -2.03 -0.05 -16.41
C ALA A 163 -2.82 0.04 -17.73
N GLU A 164 -3.29 1.22 -18.12
CA GLU A 164 -4.04 1.42 -19.36
C GLU A 164 -3.15 1.49 -20.62
N TYR A 165 -1.86 1.81 -20.47
CA TYR A 165 -0.94 2.03 -21.57
C TYR A 165 -0.74 0.76 -22.41
N GLU A 166 -0.63 0.91 -23.74
CA GLU A 166 -0.56 -0.23 -24.67
C GLU A 166 0.64 -1.15 -24.46
N HIS A 167 1.77 -0.59 -24.02
CA HIS A 167 2.99 -1.37 -23.76
C HIS A 167 2.96 -2.10 -22.41
N VAL A 168 1.89 -1.95 -21.61
CA VAL A 168 1.65 -2.75 -20.40
C VAL A 168 1.06 -4.10 -20.79
N ILE A 169 1.86 -5.14 -20.64
CA ILE A 169 1.51 -6.50 -21.06
C ILE A 169 0.82 -7.32 -19.96
N SER A 170 0.97 -6.94 -18.69
CA SER A 170 0.33 -7.59 -17.56
C SER A 170 0.29 -6.65 -16.36
N GLN A 171 -0.66 -6.90 -15.48
CA GLN A 171 -0.75 -6.27 -14.18
C GLN A 171 -0.99 -7.36 -13.13
N PHE A 172 -0.20 -7.42 -12.05
CA PHE A 172 -0.36 -8.41 -10.97
C PHE A 172 -0.86 -7.72 -9.70
N LEU A 173 -2.08 -8.06 -9.29
CA LEU A 173 -2.77 -7.46 -8.14
C LEU A 173 -3.33 -8.52 -7.21
N THR A 174 -3.44 -8.19 -5.94
CA THR A 174 -4.02 -9.07 -4.94
C THR A 174 -5.52 -9.31 -5.16
N LEU A 175 -6.25 -8.32 -5.71
CA LEU A 175 -7.69 -8.37 -5.99
C LEU A 175 -7.99 -7.93 -7.43
N PRO A 176 -7.54 -8.65 -8.47
CA PRO A 176 -7.53 -8.16 -9.86
C PRO A 176 -8.93 -7.81 -10.39
N LYS A 177 -9.98 -8.48 -9.92
CA LYS A 177 -11.37 -8.21 -10.31
C LYS A 177 -11.91 -6.87 -9.80
N HIS A 178 -11.27 -6.30 -8.78
CA HIS A 178 -11.67 -5.05 -8.12
C HIS A 178 -10.78 -3.87 -8.50
N ALA A 179 -9.79 -4.09 -9.38
CA ALA A 179 -8.89 -3.05 -9.84
C ALA A 179 -9.64 -1.92 -10.55
N PHE A 180 -9.22 -0.67 -10.33
CA PHE A 180 -9.81 0.47 -11.03
C PHE A 180 -9.61 0.34 -12.55
N ILE A 181 -8.39 -0.06 -12.96
CA ILE A 181 -8.09 -0.50 -14.32
C ILE A 181 -7.83 -2.01 -14.29
N ASN A 182 -8.78 -2.80 -14.80
CA ASN A 182 -8.71 -4.27 -14.81
C ASN A 182 -8.04 -4.85 -16.07
N LYS A 183 -7.64 -4.00 -17.03
CA LYS A 183 -6.96 -4.41 -18.27
C LYS A 183 -5.69 -5.21 -17.92
N ASN A 184 -5.58 -6.40 -18.49
CA ASN A 184 -4.45 -7.33 -18.28
C ASN A 184 -4.19 -7.69 -16.80
N ALA A 185 -5.18 -7.49 -15.91
CA ALA A 185 -5.04 -7.80 -14.50
C ALA A 185 -5.06 -9.31 -14.23
N LYS A 186 -4.07 -9.78 -13.48
CA LYS A 186 -3.85 -11.15 -13.06
C LYS A 186 -3.70 -11.17 -11.55
N GLN A 187 -4.01 -12.33 -10.97
CA GLN A 187 -3.84 -12.55 -9.55
C GLN A 187 -2.34 -12.54 -9.21
N LEU A 188 -1.94 -11.64 -8.32
CA LEU A 188 -0.64 -11.68 -7.66
C LEU A 188 -0.61 -12.94 -6.76
N PRO A 189 0.47 -13.74 -6.79
CA PRO A 189 0.65 -14.81 -5.82
C PRO A 189 0.71 -14.24 -4.41
N VAL A 190 -0.27 -14.61 -3.61
CA VAL A 190 -0.35 -14.23 -2.20
C VAL A 190 -0.57 -15.51 -1.42
N ASP A 191 0.33 -15.79 -0.48
CA ASP A 191 0.19 -16.91 0.42
C ASP A 191 -1.13 -16.80 1.18
N LYS A 192 -1.99 -17.79 0.98
CA LYS A 192 -3.23 -17.91 1.72
C LYS A 192 -2.94 -18.58 3.04
N ILE A 193 -3.51 -18.04 4.10
CA ILE A 193 -3.36 -18.54 5.45
C ILE A 193 -4.66 -19.23 5.83
N SER A 194 -4.59 -20.55 6.02
CA SER A 194 -5.68 -21.31 6.60
C SER A 194 -5.69 -21.10 8.11
N LEU A 195 -6.72 -20.42 8.61
CA LEU A 195 -6.90 -20.21 10.05
C LEU A 195 -7.75 -21.33 10.65
N SER A 196 -7.22 -21.98 11.68
CA SER A 196 -7.97 -22.85 12.59
C SER A 196 -8.33 -22.08 13.87
N GLY A 197 -9.59 -22.11 14.29
CA GLY A 197 -9.97 -21.60 15.61
C GLY A 197 -10.19 -20.08 15.71
N PHE A 198 -11.07 -19.52 14.89
CA PHE A 198 -11.49 -18.13 15.03
C PHE A 198 -12.08 -17.84 16.42
N LYS A 199 -11.63 -16.76 17.06
CA LYS A 199 -12.06 -16.35 18.40
C LYS A 199 -13.23 -15.38 18.33
N ASN A 200 -14.19 -15.52 19.24
CA ASN A 200 -15.27 -14.54 19.46
C ASN A 200 -14.69 -13.29 20.14
N SER A 201 -13.88 -12.54 19.40
CA SER A 201 -13.23 -11.32 19.82
C SER A 201 -13.31 -10.27 18.72
N LEU A 202 -13.20 -9.01 19.14
CA LEU A 202 -13.12 -7.86 18.25
C LEU A 202 -11.68 -7.38 18.18
N TYR A 203 -11.14 -7.25 16.97
CA TYR A 203 -9.86 -6.60 16.71
C TYR A 203 -10.09 -5.25 16.04
N ILE A 204 -9.65 -4.17 16.68
CA ILE A 204 -9.77 -2.79 16.20
C ILE A 204 -8.40 -2.30 15.76
N ILE A 205 -8.32 -1.85 14.51
CA ILE A 205 -7.13 -1.25 13.91
C ILE A 205 -7.25 0.27 14.03
N GLY A 206 -6.34 0.88 14.80
CA GLY A 206 -6.24 2.31 14.99
C GLY A 206 -5.77 3.05 13.74
N GLN A 207 -6.09 4.34 13.67
CA GLN A 207 -5.80 5.22 12.53
C GLN A 207 -5.48 6.66 12.99
N GLU A 208 -4.66 6.78 14.04
CA GLU A 208 -4.29 8.01 14.73
C GLU A 208 -3.65 9.06 13.83
N SER A 209 -3.12 8.66 12.67
CA SER A 209 -2.62 9.60 11.65
C SER A 209 -3.70 10.57 11.17
N TYR A 210 -4.99 10.23 11.31
CA TYR A 210 -6.07 11.16 11.02
C TYR A 210 -6.15 12.34 11.97
N GLY A 211 -5.66 12.22 13.21
CA GLY A 211 -5.54 13.37 14.10
C GLY A 211 -4.62 14.45 13.53
N THR A 212 -3.54 14.05 12.86
CA THR A 212 -2.63 14.99 12.17
C THR A 212 -3.25 15.54 10.89
N LEU A 213 -3.99 14.73 10.13
CA LEU A 213 -4.51 15.11 8.81
C LEU A 213 -5.81 15.95 8.87
N LEU A 214 -6.71 15.62 9.79
CA LEU A 214 -8.06 16.19 9.90
C LEU A 214 -8.25 17.05 11.15
N GLY A 215 -7.25 17.07 12.04
CA GLY A 215 -7.31 17.72 13.35
C GLY A 215 -7.63 16.74 14.47
N GLN A 216 -6.89 16.85 15.57
CA GLN A 216 -6.94 15.91 16.69
C GLN A 216 -8.34 15.80 17.29
N SER A 217 -8.99 16.94 17.58
CA SER A 217 -10.32 16.96 18.19
C SER A 217 -11.39 16.32 17.29
N PHE A 218 -11.29 16.51 15.97
CA PHE A 218 -12.19 15.88 15.02
C PHE A 218 -12.01 14.35 15.05
N PHE A 219 -10.76 13.89 14.97
CA PHE A 219 -10.44 12.46 15.01
C PHE A 219 -10.91 11.80 16.30
N GLU A 220 -10.62 12.40 17.46
CA GLU A 220 -11.04 11.84 18.76
C GLU A 220 -12.56 11.73 18.89
N ASN A 221 -13.31 12.71 18.38
CA ASN A 221 -14.77 12.67 18.34
C ASN A 221 -15.27 11.56 17.41
N ALA A 222 -14.69 11.43 16.23
CA ALA A 222 -15.06 10.40 15.28
C ALA A 222 -14.70 8.99 15.78
N LEU A 223 -13.60 8.85 16.51
CA LEU A 223 -13.20 7.62 17.20
C LEU A 223 -14.21 7.26 18.30
N LYS A 224 -14.62 8.20 19.15
CA LYS A 224 -15.69 7.95 20.14
C LYS A 224 -16.97 7.44 19.47
N GLN A 225 -17.42 8.09 18.39
CA GLN A 225 -18.60 7.67 17.65
C GLN A 225 -18.45 6.26 17.04
N PHE A 226 -17.28 5.97 16.46
CA PHE A 226 -16.96 4.66 15.92
C PHE A 226 -17.02 3.55 16.99
N LEU A 227 -16.41 3.78 18.15
CA LEU A 227 -16.42 2.82 19.25
C LEU A 227 -17.85 2.58 19.78
N GLU A 228 -18.66 3.63 19.88
CA GLU A 228 -20.08 3.51 20.25
C GLU A 228 -20.91 2.74 19.20
N GLN A 229 -20.62 2.94 17.90
CA GLN A 229 -21.27 2.17 16.84
C GLN A 229 -20.91 0.69 16.88
N LEU A 230 -19.67 0.34 17.25
CA LEU A 230 -19.24 -1.04 17.46
C LEU A 230 -20.01 -1.70 18.61
N LYS A 231 -20.20 -0.99 19.74
CA LYS A 231 -20.96 -1.48 20.91
C LYS A 231 -22.43 -1.78 20.59
N ARG A 232 -22.99 -1.09 19.59
CA ARG A 232 -24.38 -1.30 19.13
C ARG A 232 -24.55 -2.49 18.19
N GLN A 233 -23.46 -3.11 17.73
CA GLN A 233 -23.57 -4.25 16.82
C GLN A 233 -24.05 -5.50 17.56
N PRO A 234 -24.86 -6.37 16.92
CA PRO A 234 -25.37 -7.59 17.54
C PRO A 234 -24.27 -8.49 18.11
N PHE A 235 -23.15 -8.63 17.38
CA PHE A 235 -22.02 -9.46 17.79
C PHE A 235 -21.36 -9.01 19.09
N TYR A 236 -21.53 -7.74 19.48
CA TYR A 236 -20.86 -7.19 20.64
C TYR A 236 -21.29 -7.90 21.95
N LYS A 237 -22.49 -8.50 21.96
CA LYS A 237 -22.95 -9.33 23.07
C LYS A 237 -22.21 -10.67 23.18
N GLU A 238 -21.71 -11.18 22.06
CA GLU A 238 -21.09 -12.51 21.93
C GLU A 238 -19.58 -12.50 22.16
N ILE A 239 -18.94 -11.33 22.05
CA ILE A 239 -17.49 -11.21 22.25
C ILE A 239 -17.14 -11.08 23.73
N GLU A 240 -16.02 -11.68 24.10
CA GLU A 240 -15.45 -11.55 25.46
C GLU A 240 -14.30 -10.55 25.50
N THR A 241 -13.53 -10.48 24.41
CA THR A 241 -12.29 -9.69 24.35
C THR A 241 -12.33 -8.67 23.22
N VAL A 242 -11.83 -7.46 23.51
CA VAL A 242 -11.60 -6.38 22.55
C VAL A 242 -10.11 -6.07 22.51
N TYR A 243 -9.51 -6.22 21.35
CA TYR A 243 -8.13 -5.86 21.06
C TYR A 243 -8.11 -4.52 20.33
N TYR A 244 -7.30 -3.57 20.79
CA TYR A 244 -7.04 -2.33 20.07
C TYR A 244 -5.55 -2.22 19.77
N LYS A 245 -5.22 -2.00 18.49
CA LYS A 245 -3.86 -1.68 18.08
C LYS A 245 -3.78 -0.22 17.63
N PRO A 246 -3.07 0.66 18.35
CA PRO A 246 -2.86 2.02 17.89
C PRO A 246 -2.00 2.04 16.62
N HIS A 247 -2.24 3.02 15.77
CA HIS A 247 -1.37 3.36 14.67
C HIS A 247 -0.05 3.95 15.19
N ARG A 248 1.06 3.60 14.53
CA ARG A 248 2.42 4.07 14.90
C ARG A 248 2.61 5.58 14.72
N ASN A 249 1.83 6.21 13.84
CA ASN A 249 1.86 7.64 13.58
C ASN A 249 0.60 8.31 14.12
N GLY A 250 0.75 9.51 14.67
CA GLY A 250 -0.33 10.31 15.24
C GLY A 250 -0.36 10.24 16.77
N ARG A 251 -1.15 11.13 17.39
CA ARG A 251 -1.29 11.17 18.85
C ARG A 251 -2.22 10.05 19.30
N GLN A 252 -1.67 9.10 20.05
CA GLN A 252 -2.40 7.99 20.63
C GLN A 252 -3.21 8.44 21.86
N LEU A 253 -4.43 7.91 21.97
CA LEU A 253 -5.21 8.00 23.20
C LEU A 253 -4.67 7.01 24.24
N SER A 254 -4.87 7.31 25.52
CA SER A 254 -4.40 6.45 26.60
C SER A 254 -5.13 5.11 26.64
N GLU A 255 -4.46 4.09 27.13
CA GLU A 255 -5.06 2.78 27.41
C GLU A 255 -6.30 2.88 28.30
N ALA A 256 -6.24 3.71 29.35
CA ALA A 256 -7.36 3.98 30.27
C ALA A 256 -8.62 4.53 29.57
N PHE A 257 -8.46 5.30 28.48
CA PHE A 257 -9.62 5.75 27.70
C PHE A 257 -10.39 4.56 27.13
N PHE A 258 -9.69 3.59 26.54
CA PHE A 258 -10.33 2.42 25.94
C PHE A 258 -10.85 1.42 26.98
N GLU A 259 -10.13 1.24 28.10
CA GLU A 259 -10.62 0.45 29.24
C GLU A 259 -11.96 1.00 29.77
N THR A 260 -12.11 2.32 29.79
CA THR A 260 -13.38 2.96 30.17
C THR A 260 -14.48 2.69 29.15
N VAL A 261 -14.18 2.81 27.85
CA VAL A 261 -15.15 2.59 26.76
C VAL A 261 -15.67 1.15 26.73
N PHE A 262 -14.79 0.19 27.00
CA PHE A 262 -15.05 -1.26 26.94
C PHE A 262 -15.03 -1.92 28.33
N SER A 263 -15.50 -1.22 29.36
CA SER A 263 -15.43 -1.66 30.76
C SER A 263 -16.16 -2.98 31.06
N GLU A 264 -17.09 -3.38 30.18
CA GLU A 264 -17.83 -4.64 30.24
C GLU A 264 -17.14 -5.81 29.51
N LYS A 265 -15.97 -5.59 28.90
CA LYS A 265 -15.20 -6.59 28.15
C LYS A 265 -13.78 -6.71 28.70
N LYS A 266 -13.11 -7.83 28.38
CA LYS A 266 -11.66 -7.89 28.53
C LYS A 266 -11.02 -7.01 27.45
N PHE A 267 -10.45 -5.88 27.84
CA PHE A 267 -9.74 -5.00 26.92
C PHE A 267 -8.24 -5.34 26.88
N VAL A 268 -7.64 -5.31 25.69
CA VAL A 268 -6.20 -5.52 25.48
C VAL A 268 -5.65 -4.45 24.54
N PHE A 269 -4.77 -3.60 25.07
CA PHE A 269 -4.06 -2.59 24.30
C PHE A 269 -2.76 -3.18 23.71
N LEU A 270 -2.71 -3.31 22.39
CA LEU A 270 -1.62 -4.03 21.70
C LEU A 270 -0.40 -3.11 21.45
N LYS A 271 0.51 -3.05 22.42
CA LYS A 271 1.83 -2.38 22.29
C LYS A 271 2.83 -3.34 21.62
N SER A 272 2.75 -3.49 20.30
CA SER A 272 3.60 -4.42 19.54
C SER A 272 4.13 -3.80 18.25
N GLU A 273 5.42 -4.05 17.98
CA GLU A 273 6.14 -3.66 16.76
C GLU A 273 5.77 -4.52 15.54
N LYS A 274 5.10 -5.66 15.74
CA LYS A 274 4.59 -6.50 14.63
C LYS A 274 3.67 -5.67 13.73
N THR A 275 3.39 -6.09 12.50
CA THR A 275 2.34 -5.46 11.70
C THR A 275 0.95 -5.83 12.24
N SER A 276 -0.09 -5.11 11.82
CA SER A 276 -1.47 -5.43 12.22
C SER A 276 -1.92 -6.77 11.62
N GLU A 277 -1.49 -7.05 10.39
CA GLU A 277 -1.68 -8.32 9.69
C GLU A 277 -0.99 -9.46 10.43
N THR A 278 0.29 -9.30 10.80
CA THR A 278 1.06 -10.32 11.54
C THR A 278 0.37 -10.66 12.86
N LEU A 279 -0.03 -9.65 13.65
CA LEU A 279 -0.77 -9.91 14.89
C LEU A 279 -2.07 -10.67 14.65
N TYR A 280 -2.81 -10.28 13.61
CA TYR A 280 -4.06 -10.97 13.28
C TYR A 280 -3.82 -12.46 13.00
N PHE A 281 -2.83 -12.78 12.16
CA PHE A 281 -2.57 -14.15 11.71
C PHE A 281 -1.79 -15.02 12.69
N GLU A 282 -0.98 -14.44 13.58
CA GLU A 282 -0.19 -15.22 14.54
C GLU A 282 -0.87 -15.38 15.90
N GLU A 283 -1.69 -14.41 16.34
CA GLU A 283 -2.10 -14.31 17.75
C GLU A 283 -3.61 -14.16 17.95
N LEU A 284 -4.26 -13.30 17.16
CA LEU A 284 -5.60 -12.84 17.47
C LEU A 284 -6.69 -13.75 16.88
N HIS A 285 -6.68 -13.97 15.56
CA HIS A 285 -7.72 -14.72 14.84
C HIS A 285 -9.16 -14.26 15.15
N SER A 286 -9.34 -12.97 15.41
CA SER A 286 -10.65 -12.39 15.75
C SER A 286 -11.66 -12.60 14.63
N ARG A 287 -12.88 -13.02 15.00
CA ARG A 287 -14.05 -13.08 14.09
C ARG A 287 -14.52 -11.72 13.64
N TYR A 288 -14.28 -10.68 14.43
CA TYR A 288 -14.71 -9.32 14.11
C TYR A 288 -13.45 -8.46 13.96
N VAL A 289 -13.28 -7.84 12.80
CA VAL A 289 -12.16 -6.93 12.52
C VAL A 289 -12.72 -5.60 12.09
N ALA A 290 -12.36 -4.53 12.80
CA ALA A 290 -12.88 -3.21 12.57
C ALA A 290 -11.77 -2.17 12.38
N GLY A 291 -12.04 -1.16 11.57
CA GLY A 291 -11.20 0.02 11.45
C GLY A 291 -11.98 1.16 10.81
N PHE A 292 -11.31 2.28 10.58
CA PHE A 292 -11.85 3.33 9.71
C PHE A 292 -11.80 2.85 8.25
N ASP A 293 -10.79 3.24 7.49
CA ASP A 293 -10.56 2.90 6.08
C ASP A 293 -9.13 2.36 5.86
N SER A 294 -8.66 1.53 6.78
CA SER A 294 -7.30 0.99 6.76
C SER A 294 -7.11 -0.08 5.68
N SER A 295 -6.03 0.02 4.89
CA SER A 295 -5.58 -1.01 3.95
C SER A 295 -5.34 -2.37 4.62
N THR A 296 -5.03 -2.36 5.93
CA THR A 296 -4.90 -3.55 6.77
C THR A 296 -6.13 -4.47 6.65
N LEU A 297 -7.35 -3.90 6.59
CA LEU A 297 -8.58 -4.69 6.47
C LEU A 297 -8.58 -5.50 5.16
N ILE A 298 -8.15 -4.88 4.07
CA ILE A 298 -8.04 -5.49 2.74
C ILE A 298 -6.94 -6.57 2.76
N ASN A 299 -5.80 -6.29 3.38
CA ASN A 299 -4.67 -7.23 3.47
C ASN A 299 -5.00 -8.47 4.31
N ILE A 300 -5.73 -8.31 5.41
CA ILE A 300 -6.23 -9.44 6.20
C ILE A 300 -7.23 -10.24 5.35
N TYR A 301 -8.22 -9.57 4.76
CA TYR A 301 -9.21 -10.23 3.92
C TYR A 301 -8.57 -11.02 2.77
N SER A 302 -7.57 -10.44 2.09
CA SER A 302 -6.95 -11.04 0.92
C SER A 302 -6.10 -12.26 1.24
N LYS A 303 -5.52 -12.35 2.44
CA LYS A 303 -4.71 -13.50 2.87
C LYS A 303 -5.53 -14.65 3.45
N ILE A 304 -6.78 -14.43 3.87
CA ILE A 304 -7.65 -15.52 4.33
C ILE A 304 -8.07 -16.40 3.15
N GLU A 305 -8.02 -17.73 3.31
CA GLU A 305 -8.57 -18.68 2.34
C GLU A 305 -10.08 -18.48 2.11
N ASP A 306 -10.53 -18.57 0.86
CA ASP A 306 -11.90 -18.24 0.46
C ASP A 306 -13.01 -18.92 1.28
N PRO A 307 -12.93 -20.23 1.61
CA PRO A 307 -13.95 -20.91 2.42
C PRO A 307 -14.03 -20.41 3.88
N LYS A 308 -13.06 -19.61 4.33
CA LYS A 308 -12.98 -19.06 5.69
C LYS A 308 -13.29 -17.58 5.76
N LYS A 309 -13.31 -16.84 4.64
CA LYS A 309 -13.58 -15.40 4.62
C LYS A 309 -14.92 -15.04 5.26
N ASN A 310 -15.94 -15.86 5.03
CA ASN A 310 -17.28 -15.68 5.63
C ASN A 310 -17.32 -15.90 7.15
N LYS A 311 -16.23 -16.40 7.77
CA LYS A 311 -16.11 -16.55 9.23
C LYS A 311 -15.59 -15.29 9.91
N VAL A 312 -15.21 -14.28 9.14
CA VAL A 312 -14.70 -13.01 9.63
C VAL A 312 -15.60 -11.89 9.11
N LEU A 313 -16.14 -11.11 10.03
CA LEU A 313 -16.90 -9.90 9.72
C LEU A 313 -15.95 -8.70 9.74
N PHE A 314 -15.80 -8.07 8.58
CA PHE A 314 -15.03 -6.84 8.41
C PHE A 314 -15.94 -5.64 8.53
N LEU A 315 -15.61 -4.75 9.47
CA LEU A 315 -16.35 -3.52 9.73
C LEU A 315 -15.50 -2.30 9.38
N VAL A 316 -16.09 -1.39 8.61
CA VAL A 316 -15.41 -0.21 8.09
C VAL A 316 -16.19 1.04 8.49
N ASN A 317 -15.48 2.10 8.86
CA ASN A 317 -16.09 3.38 9.21
C ASN A 317 -15.31 4.54 8.55
N PRO A 318 -15.53 4.85 7.27
CA PRO A 318 -14.79 5.90 6.58
C PRO A 318 -14.94 7.26 7.27
N LEU A 319 -13.85 8.00 7.48
CA LEU A 319 -13.91 9.32 8.11
C LEU A 319 -14.27 10.44 7.14
N LYS A 320 -13.91 10.26 5.86
CA LYS A 320 -14.11 11.20 4.75
C LYS A 320 -14.75 10.44 3.58
N ASN A 321 -15.12 11.18 2.52
CA ASN A 321 -15.37 10.57 1.22
C ASN A 321 -14.08 9.89 0.77
N ASP A 322 -14.00 8.60 1.05
CA ASP A 322 -12.83 7.79 0.85
C ASP A 322 -12.97 7.05 -0.48
N GLU A 323 -11.93 7.17 -1.30
CA GLU A 323 -11.87 6.60 -2.63
C GLU A 323 -11.85 5.06 -2.58
N LEU A 324 -11.60 4.46 -1.40
CA LEU A 324 -11.69 3.02 -1.14
C LEU A 324 -13.09 2.51 -0.78
N VAL A 325 -14.07 3.39 -0.54
CA VAL A 325 -15.46 2.97 -0.24
C VAL A 325 -16.03 2.00 -1.28
N PRO A 326 -15.87 2.23 -2.61
CA PRO A 326 -16.32 1.27 -3.62
C PRO A 326 -15.65 -0.10 -3.48
N LEU A 327 -14.35 -0.13 -3.18
CA LEU A 327 -13.62 -1.39 -2.95
C LEU A 327 -14.20 -2.13 -1.75
N PHE A 328 -14.32 -1.47 -0.60
CA PHE A 328 -14.90 -2.08 0.61
C PHE A 328 -16.32 -2.61 0.38
N LYS A 329 -17.17 -1.86 -0.33
CA LYS A 329 -18.52 -2.33 -0.75
C LYS A 329 -18.42 -3.60 -1.60
N SER A 330 -17.53 -3.62 -2.59
CA SER A 330 -17.36 -4.77 -3.50
C SER A 330 -16.80 -6.02 -2.81
N LEU A 331 -16.07 -5.86 -1.70
CA LEU A 331 -15.57 -6.96 -0.87
C LEU A 331 -16.60 -7.45 0.17
N GLY A 332 -17.76 -6.78 0.25
CA GLY A 332 -18.84 -7.13 1.19
C GLY A 332 -18.59 -6.69 2.63
N PHE A 333 -17.78 -5.64 2.84
CA PHE A 333 -17.51 -5.14 4.19
C PHE A 333 -18.74 -4.39 4.75
N GLN A 334 -18.95 -4.50 6.06
CA GLN A 334 -20.07 -3.85 6.73
C GLN A 334 -19.69 -2.43 7.15
N PHE A 335 -20.44 -1.44 6.65
CA PHE A 335 -20.26 -0.04 7.03
C PHE A 335 -21.01 0.29 8.32
N LEU A 336 -20.31 0.91 9.27
CA LEU A 336 -20.90 1.33 10.55
C LEU A 336 -21.60 2.68 10.47
N ASN A 337 -21.09 3.60 9.65
CA ASN A 337 -21.73 4.87 9.35
C ASN A 337 -22.31 4.85 7.93
N LYS A 338 -23.62 4.67 7.84
CA LYS A 338 -24.35 4.62 6.56
C LYS A 338 -24.59 6.00 5.96
N ASP A 339 -24.47 7.07 6.75
CA ASP A 339 -24.79 8.44 6.33
C ASP A 339 -23.64 9.07 5.53
N LYS A 340 -22.47 8.41 5.47
CA LYS A 340 -21.29 8.83 4.71
C LYS A 340 -21.02 7.95 3.47
N LEU A 341 -22.03 7.20 3.01
CA LEU A 341 -21.91 6.22 1.92
C LEU A 341 -22.23 6.71 0.52
#